data_AF-A0A0R1M3T6-F1
#
_entry.id   AF-A0A0R1M3T6-F1
#
_cell.length_a   1.000
_cell.length_b   1.000
_cell.length_c   1.000
_cell.angle_alpha   90.00
_cell.angle_beta   90.00
_cell.angle_gamma   90.00
#
_symmetry.space_group_name_H-M   'P 1'
#
loop_
_entity.id
_entity.type
_entity.pdbx_description
1 polymer ?
#
loop_
_entity_poly.entity_id
_entity_poly.type
_entity_poly.pdbx_seq_one_letter_code
_entity_poly.pdbx_strand_id
1 'polypeptide(L)'
;MKKSELLGARKQWSGFTLIEMSIVMFIISLLILIILPNIGKQRDNARGVGNQALGDVVQTQADLYRNETDKEVVTLEDLKGSGYLNEKQYNEAKKAKIKVEVEK
;
A
#
# COMPACT_ATOMS: atom_id res chain seq x y z
N MET A 1 -11.73 -75.65 14.20
CA MET A 1 -12.34 -74.36 13.76
C MET A 1 -12.17 -73.32 14.85
N LYS A 2 -11.37 -72.27 14.65
CA LYS A 2 -11.15 -71.17 15.61
C LYS A 2 -12.08 -70.00 15.24
N LYS A 3 -13.01 -69.66 16.15
CA LYS A 3 -13.98 -68.56 16.01
C LYS A 3 -13.37 -67.18 16.35
N SER A 4 -12.05 -67.09 16.49
CA SER A 4 -11.32 -65.94 17.03
C SER A 4 -10.92 -64.88 16.01
N GLU A 5 -11.27 -65.02 14.73
CA GLU A 5 -10.86 -64.10 13.66
C GLU A 5 -11.99 -63.17 13.15
N LEU A 6 -13.09 -63.03 13.89
CA LEU A 6 -14.29 -62.29 13.42
C LEU A 6 -14.50 -60.90 14.03
N LEU A 7 -13.56 -60.35 14.79
CA LEU A 7 -13.69 -58.99 15.32
C LEU A 7 -12.71 -58.06 14.61
N GLY A 8 -13.06 -57.69 13.39
CA GLY A 8 -12.40 -56.60 12.67
C GLY A 8 -12.56 -55.30 13.44
N ALA A 9 -11.44 -54.79 13.96
CA ALA A 9 -11.39 -53.49 14.63
C ALA A 9 -11.81 -52.40 13.64
N ARG A 10 -13.00 -51.82 13.85
CA ARG A 10 -13.49 -50.67 13.06
C ARG A 10 -12.65 -49.46 13.46
N LYS A 11 -11.68 -49.09 12.62
CA LYS A 11 -10.89 -47.87 12.80
C LYS A 11 -11.84 -46.66 12.68
N GLN A 12 -12.19 -46.04 13.80
CA GLN A 12 -12.95 -44.79 13.81
C GLN A 12 -12.06 -43.67 13.31
N TRP A 13 -12.43 -43.09 12.17
CA TRP A 13 -11.85 -41.83 11.73
C TRP A 13 -12.65 -40.72 12.40
N SER A 14 -11.98 -39.87 13.18
CA SER A 14 -12.59 -38.64 13.70
C SER A 14 -12.97 -37.76 12.50
N GLY A 15 -14.27 -37.63 12.25
CA GLY A 15 -14.78 -36.93 11.09
C GLY A 15 -14.63 -35.42 11.23
N PHE A 16 -13.83 -34.83 10.35
CA PHE A 16 -13.89 -33.41 10.00
C PHE A 16 -15.25 -33.13 9.36
N THR A 17 -16.13 -32.42 10.05
CA THR A 17 -17.50 -32.22 9.56
C THR A 17 -17.60 -31.02 8.63
N LEU A 18 -18.57 -31.02 7.72
CA LEU A 18 -18.86 -29.85 6.88
C LEU A 18 -19.30 -28.63 7.73
N ILE A 19 -19.97 -28.88 8.85
CA ILE A 19 -20.38 -27.82 9.80
C ILE A 19 -19.14 -27.18 10.45
N GLU A 20 -18.13 -27.97 10.79
CA GLU A 20 -16.89 -27.44 11.34
C GLU A 20 -16.17 -26.53 10.34
N MET A 21 -16.13 -26.92 9.07
CA MET A 21 -15.55 -26.07 8.03
C MET A 21 -16.37 -24.83 7.70
N SER A 22 -17.70 -24.90 7.78
CA SER A 22 -18.53 -23.72 7.55
C SER A 22 -18.35 -22.68 8.66
N ILE A 23 -18.22 -23.11 9.93
CA ILE A 23 -17.95 -22.22 11.06
C ILE A 23 -16.55 -21.60 10.93
N VAL A 24 -15.54 -22.36 10.52
CA VAL A 24 -14.18 -21.82 10.30
C VAL A 24 -14.20 -20.76 9.20
N MET A 25 -14.83 -21.04 8.05
CA MET A 25 -14.96 -20.07 6.96
C MET A 25 -15.75 -18.82 7.38
N PHE A 26 -16.78 -19.00 8.21
CA PHE A 26 -17.53 -17.90 8.79
C PHE A 26 -16.63 -17.00 9.64
N ILE A 27 -15.84 -17.57 10.55
CA ILE A 27 -14.91 -16.80 11.39
C ILE A 27 -13.85 -16.10 10.54
N ILE A 28 -13.25 -16.78 9.55
CA ILE A 28 -12.25 -16.18 8.64
C ILE A 28 -12.85 -14.97 7.90
N SER A 29 -14.09 -15.06 7.43
CA SER A 29 -14.74 -13.95 6.73
C SER A 29 -14.92 -12.71 7.63
N LEU A 30 -15.26 -12.90 8.91
CA LEU A 30 -15.31 -11.81 9.89
C LEU A 30 -13.94 -11.18 10.14
N LEU A 31 -12.89 -12.00 10.24
CA LEU A 31 -11.52 -11.51 10.40
C LEU A 31 -11.06 -10.68 9.19
N ILE A 32 -11.32 -11.15 7.96
CA ILE A 32 -11.01 -10.41 6.73
C ILE A 32 -11.74 -9.06 6.70
N LEU A 33 -13.01 -9.02 7.10
CA LEU A 33 -13.81 -7.80 7.15
C LEU A 33 -13.21 -6.74 8.09
N ILE A 34 -12.61 -7.17 9.21
CA ILE A 34 -11.93 -6.26 10.16
C ILE A 34 -10.56 -5.82 9.63
N ILE A 35 -9.82 -6.71 8.98
CA ILE A 35 -8.44 -6.46 8.50
C ILE A 35 -8.41 -5.54 7.27
N LEU A 36 -9.30 -5.75 6.31
CA LEU A 36 -9.35 -4.97 5.05
C LEU A 36 -9.41 -3.44 5.24
N PRO A 37 -10.30 -2.87 6.08
CA PRO A 37 -10.36 -1.42 6.27
C PRO A 37 -9.07 -0.88 6.92
N ASN A 38 -8.41 -1.67 7.78
CA ASN A 38 -7.16 -1.26 8.42
C ASN A 38 -5.99 -1.23 7.42
N ILE A 39 -5.91 -2.19 6.51
CA ILE A 39 -4.91 -2.19 5.42
C ILE A 39 -5.12 -0.99 4.48
N GLY A 40 -6.38 -0.71 4.11
CA GLY A 40 -6.71 0.44 3.25
C GLY A 40 -6.21 1.75 3.83
N LYS A 41 -6.54 2.02 5.11
CA LYS A 41 -6.09 3.23 5.82
C LYS A 41 -4.57 3.35 5.92
N GLN A 42 -3.86 2.26 6.22
CA GLN A 42 -2.40 2.28 6.29
C GLN A 42 -1.76 2.59 4.93
N ARG A 43 -2.29 2.02 3.85
CA ARG A 43 -1.85 2.32 2.49
C ARG A 43 -2.06 3.79 2.13
N ASP A 44 -3.20 4.35 2.50
CA ASP A 44 -3.52 5.75 2.21
C ASP A 44 -2.66 6.71 3.06
N ASN A 45 -2.38 6.37 4.33
CA ASN A 45 -1.42 7.10 5.15
C ASN A 45 0.00 7.06 4.57
N ALA A 46 0.47 5.88 4.13
CA ALA A 46 1.78 5.74 3.50
C ALA A 46 1.89 6.58 2.21
N ARG A 47 0.82 6.64 1.41
CA ARG A 47 0.73 7.52 0.24
C ARG A 47 0.78 9.01 0.64
N GLY A 48 0.10 9.39 1.71
CA GLY A 48 0.14 10.77 2.24
C GLY A 48 1.56 11.18 2.64
N VAL A 49 2.24 10.35 3.44
CA VAL A 49 3.65 10.60 3.85
C VAL A 49 4.57 10.65 2.64
N GLY A 50 4.40 9.74 1.67
CA GLY A 50 5.19 9.74 0.44
C GLY A 50 4.98 11.00 -0.41
N ASN A 51 3.74 11.49 -0.52
CA ASN A 51 3.43 12.72 -1.23
C ASN A 51 4.02 13.95 -0.54
N GLN A 52 4.01 13.99 0.80
CA GLN A 52 4.64 15.07 1.57
C GLN A 52 6.15 15.09 1.32
N ALA A 53 6.82 13.95 1.45
CA ALA A 53 8.26 13.86 1.18
C ALA A 53 8.61 14.21 -0.28
N LEU A 54 7.76 13.84 -1.23
CA LEU A 54 7.91 14.27 -2.63
C LEU A 54 7.78 15.79 -2.76
N GLY A 55 6.88 16.41 -2.00
CA GLY A 55 6.73 17.86 -1.91
C GLY A 55 8.02 18.54 -1.46
N ASP A 56 8.62 18.05 -0.38
CA ASP A 56 9.87 18.58 0.16
C ASP A 56 11.03 18.47 -0.86
N VAL A 57 11.10 17.36 -1.59
CA VAL A 57 12.09 17.17 -2.66
C VAL A 57 11.85 18.16 -3.79
N VAL A 58 10.60 18.30 -4.26
CA VAL A 58 10.22 19.25 -5.32
C VAL A 58 10.54 20.68 -4.90
N GLN A 59 10.26 21.05 -3.65
CA GLN A 59 10.59 22.37 -3.12
C GLN A 59 12.10 22.61 -3.11
N THR A 60 12.88 21.65 -2.61
CA THR A 60 14.34 21.71 -2.63
C THR A 60 14.87 21.90 -4.05
N GLN A 61 14.31 21.17 -5.03
CA GLN A 61 14.70 21.32 -6.43
C GLN A 61 14.31 22.68 -7.01
N ALA A 62 13.17 23.24 -6.60
CA ALA A 62 12.77 24.60 -6.96
C ALA A 62 13.71 25.66 -6.43
N ASP A 63 14.15 25.52 -5.18
CA ASP A 63 15.06 26.48 -4.56
C ASP A 63 16.44 26.42 -5.21
N LEU A 64 16.94 25.23 -5.53
CA LEU A 64 18.18 25.07 -6.31
C LEU A 64 18.07 25.73 -7.69
N TYR A 65 16.98 25.47 -8.42
CA TYR A 65 16.76 26.08 -9.73
C TYR A 65 16.64 27.60 -9.65
N ARG A 66 15.95 28.13 -8.64
CA ARG A 66 15.84 29.58 -8.38
C ARG A 66 17.22 30.20 -8.14
N ASN A 67 18.05 29.56 -7.33
CA ASN A 67 19.41 30.02 -7.03
C ASN A 67 20.33 30.03 -8.27
N GLU A 68 20.12 29.14 -9.23
CA GLU A 68 20.92 29.11 -10.46
C GLU A 68 20.44 30.06 -11.56
N THR A 69 19.14 30.37 -11.59
CA THR A 69 18.51 31.10 -12.70
C THR A 69 18.01 32.50 -12.33
N ASP A 70 18.11 32.88 -11.05
CA ASP A 70 17.51 34.09 -10.47
C ASP A 70 16.00 34.22 -10.75
N LYS A 71 15.33 33.11 -11.10
CA LYS A 71 13.90 33.09 -11.45
C LYS A 71 13.05 32.96 -10.19
N GLU A 72 12.36 34.03 -9.80
CA GLU A 72 11.51 34.03 -8.59
C GLU A 72 10.43 32.93 -8.62
N VAL A 73 9.73 32.78 -9.75
CA VAL A 73 8.62 31.83 -9.89
C VAL A 73 9.06 30.61 -10.69
N VAL A 74 9.15 29.47 -10.01
CA VAL A 74 9.55 28.17 -10.57
C VAL A 74 8.33 27.28 -10.75
N THR A 75 8.20 26.67 -11.92
CA THR A 75 7.11 25.73 -12.24
C THR A 75 7.62 24.29 -12.29
N LEU A 76 6.71 23.31 -12.16
CA LEU A 76 7.08 21.89 -12.31
C LEU A 76 7.61 21.58 -13.72
N GLU A 77 7.14 22.31 -14.72
CA GLU A 77 7.61 22.22 -16.10
C GLU A 77 9.05 22.71 -16.24
N ASP A 78 9.43 23.79 -15.54
CA ASP A 78 10.82 24.26 -15.50
C ASP A 78 11.72 23.19 -14.90
N LEU A 79 11.30 22.62 -13.76
CA LEU A 79 12.07 21.58 -13.06
C LEU A 79 12.23 20.30 -13.90
N LYS A 80 11.20 19.92 -14.66
CA LYS A 80 11.31 18.81 -15.61
C LYS A 80 12.24 19.15 -16.77
N GLY A 81 12.04 20.32 -17.39
CA GLY A 81 12.78 20.76 -18.56
C GLY A 81 14.28 20.93 -18.29
N SER A 82 14.63 21.35 -17.08
CA SER A 82 16.01 21.53 -16.62
C SER A 82 16.62 20.29 -15.95
N GLY A 83 15.90 19.16 -15.92
CA GLY A 83 16.42 17.88 -15.43
C GLY A 83 16.45 17.72 -13.90
N TYR A 84 15.91 18.68 -13.16
CA TYR A 84 15.78 18.64 -11.70
C TYR A 84 14.77 17.61 -11.22
N LEU A 85 13.74 17.32 -12.02
CA LEU A 85 12.80 16.23 -11.79
C LEU A 85 12.84 15.22 -12.92
N ASN A 86 12.90 13.93 -12.57
CA ASN A 86 12.68 12.87 -13.56
C ASN A 86 11.18 12.72 -13.90
N GLU A 87 10.88 11.99 -14.99
CA GLU A 87 9.50 11.76 -15.44
C GLU A 87 8.60 11.18 -14.35
N LYS A 88 9.10 10.25 -13.54
CA LYS A 88 8.31 9.62 -12.48
C LYS A 88 7.94 10.64 -11.41
N GLN A 89 8.91 11.45 -10.96
CA GLN A 89 8.68 12.50 -9.97
C GLN A 89 7.74 13.58 -10.50
N TYR A 90 7.93 14.03 -11.74
CA TYR A 90 7.04 15.01 -12.37
C TYR A 90 5.59 14.51 -12.44
N ASN A 91 5.39 13.29 -12.90
CA ASN A 91 4.05 12.72 -13.05
C ASN A 91 3.36 12.49 -11.69
N GLU A 92 4.08 12.00 -10.69
CA GLU A 92 3.53 11.83 -9.34
C GLU A 92 3.26 13.19 -8.67
N ALA A 93 4.15 14.18 -8.81
CA ALA A 93 3.94 15.52 -8.27
C ALA A 93 2.72 16.21 -8.90
N LYS A 94 2.56 16.09 -10.22
CA LYS A 94 1.41 16.59 -10.96
C LYS A 94 0.11 15.91 -10.53
N LYS A 95 0.13 14.58 -10.34
CA LYS A 95 -1.03 13.80 -9.88
C LYS A 95 -1.41 14.14 -8.44
N ALA A 96 -0.42 14.33 -7.57
CA ALA A 96 -0.59 14.76 -6.19
C ALA A 96 -0.91 16.26 -6.06
N LYS A 97 -0.91 17.01 -7.16
CA LYS A 97 -1.15 18.47 -7.22
C LYS A 97 -0.22 19.26 -6.29
N ILE A 98 1.03 18.82 -6.19
CA ILE A 98 2.07 19.51 -5.43
C ILE A 98 2.31 20.87 -6.08
N LYS A 99 2.30 21.93 -5.26
CA LYS A 99 2.65 23.29 -5.69
C LYS A 99 4.04 23.61 -5.19
N VAL A 100 4.83 24.25 -6.04
CA VAL A 100 6.09 24.87 -5.63
C VAL A 100 5.73 26.15 -4.89
N GLU A 101 6.14 26.25 -3.63
CA GLU A 101 5.96 27.47 -2.85
C GLU A 101 7.12 28.43 -3.10
N VAL A 102 6.80 29.71 -3.11
CA VAL A 102 7.81 30.76 -3.04
C VAL A 102 7.89 31.11 -1.57
N GLU A 103 8.88 30.58 -0.85
CA GLU A 103 9.18 31.10 0.48
C GLU A 103 9.56 32.59 0.32
N LYS A 104 8.88 33.45 1.10
CA LYS A 104 9.13 34.89 1.14
C LYS A 104 10.35 35.20 2.00
#